data_AF-A0AAE3G4Y2-F1
#
_entry.id   AF-A0AAE3G4Y2-F1
#
_cell.length_a   1.000
_cell.length_b   1.000
_cell.length_c   1.000
_cell.angle_alpha   90.00
_cell.angle_beta   90.00
_cell.angle_gamma   90.00
#
_symmetry.space_group_name_H-M   'P 1'
#
loop_
_entity.id
_entity.type
_entity.pdbx_description
1 polymer ?
#
loop_
_entity_poly.entity_id
_entity_poly.type
_entity_poly.pdbx_seq_one_letter_code
_entity_poly.pdbx_strand_id
1 'polypeptide(L)'
;MAETEKDTQAQAEAEALTADDFGALLHKEFRPKSDRAREEVETAVRTLAEQALRETTVISDDAISTINAIIAEIDEKLTGQVNEILHTEKFQALEGAWRGLHHLVNNTETDEMLKIRFMPVGKKELHKTLRKYKGTAWDQSPIFKRIYEEEFGQLGGEPIGCIVGDYHFDHGPQDVELLSGMAQIASAAHAPFIAGADPSLLQMDSWQELTNPRDLGKIFSTPEYAGWRSLRDSEDSKYVALAMPRFLARLPYGAATEPVEEFNFEEDTSGSDAGKYTWANSAYAMAVNINRSFKEYGWCTRIRGVESGGAVEGLPVHTFPSDDGGVDMKCPTEIAISDRREAELAKSGLMPLIHRKNTDIAAFIGAQSLHKPTEYDDPDATANAQLGARLPYLFATTRFAHYLKCIVRDKVGSFKERDDMQKFLQGWIMKYVTGDPANATEETKARKPLAAAEVSVMEDEANPGYYSSTFHLRPHYQLEGLSVSLRLVSKLPSAKG
;
A
#
# COMPACT_ATOMS: atom_id res chain seq x y z
N MET A 1 59.24 44.65 -40.05
CA MET A 1 59.82 43.33 -40.39
C MET A 1 60.24 42.52 -39.18
N ALA A 2 60.32 43.08 -37.96
CA ALA A 2 60.67 42.33 -36.74
C ALA A 2 59.45 41.87 -35.89
N GLU A 3 58.24 42.36 -36.16
CA GLU A 3 57.00 41.92 -35.47
C GLU A 3 56.32 40.75 -36.18
N THR A 4 56.44 40.67 -37.51
CA THR A 4 55.82 39.60 -38.31
C THR A 4 56.52 38.24 -38.14
N GLU A 5 57.77 38.21 -37.70
CA GLU A 5 58.53 36.98 -37.42
C GLU A 5 58.25 36.41 -36.01
N LYS A 6 57.77 37.24 -35.07
CA LYS A 6 57.37 36.76 -33.73
C LYS A 6 56.00 36.09 -33.74
N ASP A 7 55.07 36.58 -34.54
CA ASP A 7 53.76 35.92 -34.71
C ASP A 7 53.87 34.59 -35.47
N THR A 8 54.81 34.47 -36.43
CA THR A 8 55.05 33.18 -37.12
C THR A 8 55.85 32.20 -36.27
N GLN A 9 56.68 32.65 -35.32
CA GLN A 9 57.32 31.75 -34.34
C GLN A 9 56.36 31.29 -33.25
N ALA A 10 55.41 32.13 -32.80
CA ALA A 10 54.38 31.72 -31.86
C ALA A 10 53.33 30.78 -32.50
N GLN A 11 53.05 30.93 -33.80
CA GLN A 11 52.20 29.97 -34.54
C GLN A 11 52.91 28.66 -34.89
N ALA A 12 54.25 28.65 -35.01
CA ALA A 12 55.02 27.44 -35.30
C ALA A 12 55.33 26.58 -34.06
N GLU A 13 55.29 27.14 -32.84
CA GLU A 13 55.34 26.34 -31.60
C GLU A 13 53.99 25.71 -31.21
N ALA A 14 52.90 26.09 -31.88
CA ALA A 14 51.57 25.50 -31.69
C ALA A 14 51.31 24.26 -32.57
N GLU A 15 52.18 23.97 -33.55
CA GLU A 15 52.04 22.86 -34.50
C GLU A 15 53.11 21.78 -34.32
N ALA A 16 53.19 21.15 -33.14
CA ALA A 16 53.77 19.79 -32.98
C ALA A 16 53.63 19.24 -31.55
N LEU A 17 52.44 19.30 -30.95
CA LEU A 17 52.13 18.36 -29.86
C LEU A 17 51.76 17.03 -30.50
N THR A 18 52.76 16.16 -30.67
CA THR A 18 52.50 14.76 -31.02
C THR A 18 51.74 14.10 -29.87
N ALA A 19 50.87 13.13 -30.16
CA ALA A 19 50.07 12.44 -29.14
C ALA A 19 50.95 11.82 -28.01
N ASP A 20 52.21 11.52 -28.30
CA ASP A 20 53.21 11.02 -27.34
C ASP A 20 53.73 12.09 -26.36
N ASP A 21 53.96 13.34 -26.80
CA ASP A 21 54.42 14.43 -25.92
C ASP A 21 53.35 14.86 -24.91
N PHE A 22 52.08 14.79 -25.31
CA PHE A 22 50.94 15.07 -24.44
C PHE A 22 50.78 13.99 -23.35
N GLY A 23 50.91 12.71 -23.71
CA GLY A 23 50.92 11.60 -22.75
C GLY A 23 52.09 11.68 -21.76
N ALA A 24 53.26 12.16 -22.19
CA ALA A 24 54.42 12.37 -21.32
C ALA A 24 54.21 13.49 -20.29
N LEU A 25 53.53 14.59 -20.67
CA LEU A 25 53.16 15.69 -19.77
C LEU A 25 52.12 15.24 -18.72
N LEU A 26 51.11 14.48 -19.13
CA LEU A 26 50.10 13.93 -18.22
C LEU A 26 50.70 12.98 -17.18
N HIS A 27 51.67 12.18 -17.59
CA HIS A 27 52.42 11.32 -16.68
C HIS A 27 53.21 12.07 -15.62
N LYS A 28 53.77 13.21 -16.00
CA LYS A 28 54.63 14.03 -15.13
C LYS A 28 53.82 14.74 -14.04
N GLU A 29 52.65 15.25 -14.38
CA GLU A 29 51.77 16.00 -13.47
C GLU A 29 50.89 15.08 -12.59
N PHE A 30 50.21 14.08 -13.17
CA PHE A 30 49.25 13.26 -12.42
C PHE A 30 49.86 12.05 -11.71
N ARG A 31 51.06 11.60 -12.13
CA ARG A 31 51.79 10.45 -11.55
C ARG A 31 50.91 9.22 -11.28
N PRO A 32 50.20 8.69 -12.31
CA PRO A 32 49.34 7.51 -12.13
C PRO A 32 50.15 6.31 -11.66
N LYS A 33 49.63 5.58 -10.67
CA LYS A 33 50.32 4.44 -10.01
C LYS A 33 50.06 3.09 -10.68
N SER A 34 49.14 3.04 -11.64
CA SER A 34 48.77 1.82 -12.38
C SER A 34 48.49 2.16 -13.84
N ASP A 35 48.65 1.16 -14.73
CA ASP A 35 48.39 1.33 -16.16
C ASP A 35 46.93 1.68 -16.45
N ARG A 36 45.99 1.18 -15.65
CA ARG A 36 44.56 1.52 -15.76
C ARG A 36 44.29 3.00 -15.43
N ALA A 37 44.94 3.53 -14.39
CA ALA A 37 44.79 4.94 -14.02
C ALA A 37 45.43 5.87 -15.07
N ARG A 38 46.51 5.44 -15.74
CA ARG A 38 47.08 6.16 -16.88
C ARG A 38 46.06 6.28 -18.01
N GLU A 39 45.45 5.16 -18.40
CA GLU A 39 44.49 5.11 -19.51
C GLU A 39 43.22 5.92 -19.21
N GLU A 40 42.73 5.88 -17.96
CA GLU A 40 41.61 6.72 -17.49
C GLU A 40 41.94 8.22 -17.60
N VAL A 41 43.14 8.65 -17.21
CA VAL A 41 43.58 10.05 -17.28
C VAL A 41 43.78 10.51 -18.73
N GLU A 42 44.45 9.70 -19.57
CA GLU A 42 44.64 10.00 -20.99
C GLU A 42 43.29 10.12 -21.72
N THR A 43 42.33 9.25 -21.40
CA THR A 43 40.97 9.31 -21.93
C THR A 43 40.24 10.57 -21.47
N ALA A 44 40.25 10.87 -20.16
CA ALA A 44 39.57 12.02 -19.59
C ALA A 44 40.05 13.35 -20.21
N VAL A 45 41.36 13.50 -20.36
CA VAL A 45 41.96 14.73 -20.92
C VAL A 45 41.68 14.84 -22.41
N ARG A 46 41.71 13.73 -23.16
CA ARG A 46 41.34 13.73 -24.58
C ARG A 46 39.88 14.13 -24.76
N THR A 47 38.96 13.57 -23.96
CA THR A 47 37.54 13.92 -24.00
C THR A 47 37.31 15.38 -23.65
N LEU A 48 38.00 15.91 -22.63
CA LEU A 48 37.93 17.33 -22.27
C LEU A 48 38.39 18.23 -23.44
N ALA A 49 39.51 17.88 -24.07
CA ALA A 49 40.06 18.64 -25.20
C ALA A 49 39.11 18.61 -26.41
N GLU A 50 38.55 17.44 -26.75
CA GLU A 50 37.57 17.29 -27.83
C GLU A 50 36.31 18.14 -27.58
N GLN A 51 35.83 18.21 -26.33
CA GLN A 51 34.65 18.98 -25.95
C GLN A 51 34.92 20.50 -25.95
N ALA A 52 36.05 20.92 -25.36
CA ALA A 52 36.48 22.31 -25.33
C ALA A 52 36.75 22.89 -26.73
N LEU A 53 37.18 22.06 -27.67
CA LEU A 53 37.36 22.43 -29.09
C LEU A 53 36.02 22.62 -29.82
N ARG A 54 34.94 21.95 -29.39
CA ARG A 54 33.60 22.05 -30.00
C ARG A 54 32.79 23.22 -29.47
N GLU A 55 32.89 23.54 -28.18
CA GLU A 55 32.15 24.61 -27.51
C GLU A 55 33.07 25.80 -27.23
N THR A 56 33.35 26.60 -28.27
CA THR A 56 34.35 27.69 -28.28
C THR A 56 33.99 28.91 -27.42
N THR A 57 32.89 28.88 -26.65
CA THR A 57 32.26 30.09 -26.09
C THR A 57 32.38 30.28 -24.57
N VAL A 58 32.94 29.31 -23.84
CA VAL A 58 33.02 29.38 -22.35
C VAL A 58 34.44 29.10 -21.85
N ILE A 59 35.47 29.67 -22.47
CA ILE A 59 36.84 29.61 -21.92
C ILE A 59 37.05 30.85 -21.06
N SER A 60 36.77 30.73 -19.76
CA SER A 60 37.22 31.71 -18.76
C SER A 60 38.71 31.49 -18.47
N ASP A 61 39.41 32.52 -17.96
CA ASP A 61 40.81 32.43 -17.53
C ASP A 61 41.04 31.39 -16.41
N ASP A 62 39.97 30.93 -15.75
CA ASP A 62 39.98 29.84 -14.78
C ASP A 62 39.52 28.52 -15.41
N ALA A 63 40.46 27.60 -15.59
CA ALA A 63 40.18 26.27 -16.12
C ALA A 63 39.23 25.46 -15.24
N ILE A 64 39.21 25.70 -13.92
CA ILE A 64 38.36 24.97 -12.97
C ILE A 64 36.89 25.36 -13.17
N SER A 65 36.59 26.66 -13.34
CA SER A 65 35.22 27.10 -13.65
C SER A 65 34.74 26.59 -15.00
N THR A 66 35.62 26.53 -16.00
CA THR A 66 35.28 25.96 -17.31
C THR A 66 34.96 24.46 -17.21
N ILE A 67 35.74 23.68 -16.46
CA ILE A 67 35.46 22.25 -16.22
C ILE A 67 34.13 22.07 -15.48
N ASN A 68 33.87 22.85 -14.43
CA ASN A 68 32.63 22.78 -13.68
C ASN A 68 31.40 23.16 -14.54
N ALA A 69 31.54 24.12 -15.45
CA ALA A 69 30.49 24.48 -16.40
C ALA A 69 30.17 23.34 -17.37
N ILE A 70 31.20 22.68 -17.92
CA ILE A 70 31.04 21.50 -18.79
C ILE A 70 30.37 20.36 -18.04
N ILE A 71 30.77 20.09 -16.78
CA ILE A 71 30.12 19.09 -15.94
C ILE A 71 28.65 19.45 -15.71
N ALA A 72 28.33 20.71 -15.41
CA ALA A 72 26.96 21.16 -15.21
C ALA A 72 26.09 20.95 -16.47
N GLU A 73 26.63 21.18 -17.67
CA GLU A 73 25.89 20.90 -18.92
C GLU A 73 25.68 19.40 -19.16
N ILE A 74 26.64 18.56 -18.75
CA ILE A 74 26.47 17.10 -18.79
C ILE A 74 25.39 16.68 -17.79
N ASP A 75 25.43 17.20 -16.57
CA ASP A 75 24.44 16.94 -15.52
C ASP A 75 23.04 17.38 -15.97
N GLU A 76 22.90 18.51 -16.68
CA GLU A 76 21.62 18.96 -17.24
C GLU A 76 21.09 17.97 -18.30
N LYS A 77 21.97 17.51 -19.22
CA LYS A 77 21.60 16.51 -20.25
C LYS A 77 21.22 15.17 -19.62
N LEU A 78 21.96 14.71 -18.63
CA LEU A 78 21.66 13.50 -17.87
C LEU A 78 20.35 13.63 -17.12
N THR A 79 20.14 14.76 -16.45
CA THR A 79 18.91 15.06 -15.70
C THR A 79 17.68 15.04 -16.62
N GLY A 80 17.74 15.70 -17.78
CA GLY A 80 16.66 15.65 -18.77
C GLY A 80 16.36 14.22 -19.22
N GLN A 81 17.39 13.44 -19.52
CA GLN A 81 17.22 12.06 -20.00
C GLN A 81 16.71 11.10 -18.91
N VAL A 82 17.19 11.25 -17.67
CA VAL A 82 16.80 10.40 -16.54
C VAL A 82 15.37 10.71 -16.11
N ASN A 83 14.94 11.98 -16.12
CA ASN A 83 13.54 12.34 -15.88
C ASN A 83 12.59 11.62 -16.84
N GLU A 84 12.87 11.61 -18.14
CA GLU A 84 12.07 10.88 -19.13
C GLU A 84 12.02 9.35 -18.86
N ILE A 85 13.15 8.77 -18.44
CA ILE A 85 13.22 7.33 -18.10
C ILE A 85 12.40 7.03 -16.85
N LEU A 86 12.58 7.81 -15.79
CA LEU A 86 11.93 7.62 -14.49
C LEU A 86 10.42 7.86 -14.58
N HIS A 87 9.98 8.87 -15.33
CA HIS A 87 8.56 9.25 -15.46
C HIS A 87 7.80 8.46 -16.52
N THR A 88 8.45 7.49 -17.17
CA THR A 88 7.75 6.56 -18.05
C THR A 88 6.78 5.68 -17.24
N GLU A 89 5.52 5.57 -17.69
CA GLU A 89 4.45 4.82 -17.01
C GLU A 89 4.86 3.39 -16.61
N LYS A 90 5.58 2.68 -17.49
CA LYS A 90 6.05 1.31 -17.22
C LYS A 90 7.08 1.25 -16.09
N PHE A 91 7.97 2.23 -16.02
CA PHE A 91 8.99 2.29 -14.99
C PHE A 91 8.35 2.68 -13.66
N GLN A 92 7.52 3.72 -13.63
CA GLN A 92 6.80 4.14 -12.43
C GLN A 92 5.89 3.05 -11.87
N ALA A 93 5.19 2.30 -12.72
CA ALA A 93 4.35 1.18 -12.28
C ALA A 93 5.19 0.09 -11.60
N LEU A 94 6.37 -0.23 -12.15
CA LEU A 94 7.28 -1.20 -11.55
C LEU A 94 7.92 -0.66 -10.27
N GLU A 95 8.35 0.61 -10.27
CA GLU A 95 8.96 1.28 -9.13
C GLU A 95 7.95 1.39 -7.98
N GLY A 96 6.73 1.82 -8.25
CA GLY A 96 5.65 1.93 -7.25
C GLY A 96 5.31 0.59 -6.61
N ALA A 97 5.28 -0.49 -7.41
CA ALA A 97 5.05 -1.85 -6.91
C ALA A 97 6.19 -2.32 -5.98
N TRP A 98 7.44 -2.20 -6.43
CA TRP A 98 8.60 -2.63 -5.63
C TRP A 98 8.83 -1.76 -4.40
N ARG A 99 8.64 -0.44 -4.50
CA ARG A 99 8.72 0.46 -3.35
C ARG A 99 7.58 0.25 -2.37
N GLY A 100 6.38 -0.05 -2.85
CA GLY A 100 5.26 -0.46 -2.00
C GLY A 100 5.55 -1.76 -1.24
N LEU A 101 6.11 -2.77 -1.92
CA LEU A 101 6.55 -4.01 -1.27
C LEU A 101 7.69 -3.75 -0.27
N HIS A 102 8.66 -2.91 -0.64
CA HIS A 102 9.76 -2.51 0.25
C HIS A 102 9.24 -1.79 1.50
N HIS A 103 8.26 -0.89 1.36
CA HIS A 103 7.57 -0.27 2.47
C HIS A 103 6.90 -1.31 3.37
N LEU A 104 6.17 -2.27 2.79
CA LEU A 104 5.56 -3.36 3.56
C LEU A 104 6.61 -4.15 4.36
N VAL A 105 7.71 -4.54 3.74
CA VAL A 105 8.75 -5.36 4.37
C VAL A 105 9.48 -4.58 5.48
N ASN A 106 9.93 -3.35 5.21
CA ASN A 106 10.72 -2.59 6.17
C ASN A 106 9.90 -2.06 7.35
N ASN A 107 8.61 -1.79 7.16
CA ASN A 107 7.72 -1.35 8.22
C ASN A 107 7.03 -2.51 8.95
N THR A 108 7.47 -3.75 8.71
CA THR A 108 6.94 -4.95 9.35
C THR A 108 8.02 -5.67 10.16
N GLU A 109 7.77 -5.87 11.46
CA GLU A 109 8.63 -6.68 12.32
C GLU A 109 8.38 -8.18 12.11
N THR A 110 9.06 -8.78 11.12
CA THR A 110 8.94 -10.22 10.82
C THR A 110 9.64 -11.09 11.87
N ASP A 111 9.00 -12.18 12.26
CA ASP A 111 9.53 -13.19 13.19
C ASP A 111 8.93 -14.58 12.89
N GLU A 112 9.01 -15.52 13.83
CA GLU A 112 8.41 -16.85 13.66
C GLU A 112 6.88 -16.81 13.48
N MET A 113 6.22 -15.81 14.06
CA MET A 113 4.76 -15.65 14.07
C MET A 113 4.24 -14.80 12.91
N LEU A 114 5.09 -13.94 12.34
CA LEU A 114 4.71 -13.03 11.27
C LEU A 114 5.66 -13.16 10.07
N LYS A 115 5.11 -13.68 8.96
CA LYS A 115 5.82 -13.97 7.72
C LYS A 115 5.13 -13.29 6.54
N ILE A 116 5.93 -12.77 5.61
CA ILE A 116 5.45 -12.23 4.33
C ILE A 116 5.86 -13.20 3.23
N ARG A 117 4.90 -13.65 2.43
CA ARG A 117 5.14 -14.51 1.25
C ARG A 117 4.81 -13.73 -0.01
N PHE A 118 5.73 -13.73 -0.97
CA PHE A 118 5.59 -13.02 -2.23
C PHE A 118 5.28 -14.00 -3.37
N MET A 119 4.28 -13.65 -4.20
CA MET A 119 3.89 -14.43 -5.37
C MET A 119 3.77 -13.49 -6.59
N PRO A 120 4.73 -13.50 -7.52
CA PRO A 120 4.68 -12.63 -8.70
C PRO A 120 3.63 -13.15 -9.69
N VAL A 121 2.54 -12.40 -9.86
CA VAL A 121 1.50 -12.69 -10.85
C VAL A 121 1.00 -11.39 -11.45
N GLY A 122 0.93 -11.29 -12.78
CA GLY A 122 0.33 -10.12 -13.43
C GLY A 122 -1.20 -10.14 -13.35
N LYS A 123 -1.86 -8.98 -13.18
CA LYS A 123 -3.33 -8.88 -13.10
C LYS A 123 -4.06 -9.61 -14.24
N LYS A 124 -3.57 -9.45 -15.47
CA LYS A 124 -4.11 -10.11 -16.68
C LYS A 124 -3.96 -11.63 -16.65
N GLU A 125 -2.85 -12.12 -16.11
CA GLU A 125 -2.58 -13.55 -15.96
C GLU A 125 -3.46 -14.15 -14.85
N LEU A 126 -3.61 -13.44 -13.73
CA LEU A 126 -4.50 -13.83 -12.64
C LEU A 126 -5.94 -13.96 -13.14
N HIS A 127 -6.45 -12.95 -13.84
CA HIS A 127 -7.78 -12.98 -14.45
C HIS A 127 -7.94 -14.16 -15.43
N LYS A 128 -6.98 -14.36 -16.34
CA LYS A 128 -7.01 -15.49 -17.30
C LYS A 128 -7.02 -16.84 -16.57
N THR A 129 -6.28 -16.96 -15.48
CA THR A 129 -6.21 -18.19 -14.69
C THR A 129 -7.54 -18.44 -14.01
N LEU A 130 -8.09 -17.50 -13.25
CA LEU A 130 -9.37 -17.67 -12.54
C LEU A 130 -10.53 -17.91 -13.50
N ARG A 131 -10.56 -17.22 -14.65
CA ARG A 131 -11.59 -17.42 -15.68
C ARG A 131 -11.62 -18.84 -16.24
N LYS A 132 -10.47 -19.52 -16.35
CA LYS A 132 -10.41 -20.92 -16.82
C LYS A 132 -11.05 -21.91 -15.86
N TYR A 133 -11.06 -21.60 -14.56
CA TYR A 133 -11.54 -22.49 -13.50
C TYR A 133 -12.88 -22.01 -12.92
N LYS A 134 -13.59 -21.10 -13.57
CA LYS A 134 -14.87 -20.56 -13.05
C LYS A 134 -15.95 -21.64 -12.92
N GLY A 135 -16.88 -21.44 -11.99
CA GLY A 135 -18.05 -22.31 -11.82
C GLY A 135 -17.73 -23.44 -10.85
N THR A 136 -17.92 -24.68 -11.25
CA THR A 136 -17.72 -25.85 -10.35
C THR A 136 -16.26 -26.23 -10.13
N ALA A 137 -15.33 -25.70 -10.91
CA ALA A 137 -13.91 -26.07 -10.86
C ALA A 137 -13.01 -25.03 -10.18
N TRP A 138 -13.59 -24.06 -9.48
CA TRP A 138 -12.88 -22.89 -8.93
C TRP A 138 -11.87 -23.29 -7.84
N ASP A 139 -12.21 -24.35 -7.10
CA ASP A 139 -11.41 -25.04 -6.10
C ASP A 139 -10.20 -25.81 -6.69
N GLN A 140 -10.13 -25.97 -8.01
CA GLN A 140 -8.99 -26.59 -8.68
C GLN A 140 -8.02 -25.56 -9.28
N SER A 141 -8.30 -24.26 -9.12
CA SER A 141 -7.47 -23.21 -9.68
C SER A 141 -6.08 -23.18 -9.01
N PRO A 142 -5.00 -22.88 -9.76
CA PRO A 142 -3.65 -22.79 -9.19
C PRO A 142 -3.56 -21.84 -7.99
N ILE A 143 -4.31 -20.74 -8.02
CA ILE A 143 -4.37 -19.75 -6.95
C ILE A 143 -5.04 -20.34 -5.70
N PHE A 144 -6.15 -21.06 -5.86
CA PHE A 144 -6.78 -21.76 -4.74
C PHE A 144 -5.85 -22.81 -4.14
N LYS A 145 -5.14 -23.59 -4.95
CA LYS A 145 -4.20 -24.60 -4.44
C LYS A 145 -3.10 -23.99 -3.58
N ARG A 146 -2.48 -22.90 -4.06
CA ARG A 146 -1.44 -22.17 -3.32
C ARG A 146 -1.94 -21.58 -2.00
N ILE A 147 -3.16 -21.04 -2.00
CA ILE A 147 -3.69 -20.30 -0.84
C ILE A 147 -4.35 -21.23 0.17
N TYR A 148 -5.16 -22.18 -0.32
CA TYR A 148 -5.98 -23.06 0.48
C TYR A 148 -5.33 -24.44 0.64
N GLU A 149 -5.08 -25.18 -0.43
CA GLU A 149 -4.66 -26.59 -0.32
C GLU A 149 -3.27 -26.76 0.33
N GLU A 150 -2.28 -25.99 -0.11
CA GLU A 150 -0.88 -26.11 0.35
C GLU A 150 -0.69 -25.62 1.79
N GLU A 151 -1.60 -24.78 2.31
CA GLU A 151 -1.48 -24.16 3.63
C GLU A 151 -2.67 -24.49 4.54
N PHE A 152 -3.81 -23.79 4.39
CA PHE A 152 -4.96 -23.92 5.29
C PHE A 152 -5.54 -25.35 5.32
N GLY A 153 -5.54 -26.05 4.18
CA GLY A 153 -5.95 -27.44 4.04
C GLY A 153 -4.89 -28.45 4.48
N GLN A 154 -3.61 -28.09 4.42
CA GLN A 154 -2.48 -28.99 4.65
C GLN A 154 -2.22 -29.24 6.13
N LEU A 155 -2.04 -30.50 6.52
CA LEU A 155 -1.63 -30.85 7.89
C LEU A 155 -0.24 -30.28 8.17
N GLY A 156 -0.15 -29.45 9.23
CA GLY A 156 1.07 -28.72 9.57
C GLY A 156 1.36 -27.47 8.73
N GLY A 157 0.46 -27.10 7.80
CA GLY A 157 0.55 -25.86 7.03
C GLY A 157 0.23 -24.62 7.88
N GLU A 158 0.59 -23.45 7.35
CA GLU A 158 0.43 -22.15 8.02
C GLU A 158 -0.66 -21.32 7.31
N PRO A 159 -1.89 -21.24 7.86
CA PRO A 159 -2.98 -20.48 7.25
C PRO A 159 -2.59 -19.06 6.86
N ILE A 160 -2.88 -18.68 5.63
CA ILE A 160 -2.67 -17.30 5.15
C ILE A 160 -3.64 -16.38 5.88
N GLY A 161 -3.11 -15.38 6.59
CA GLY A 161 -3.90 -14.44 7.39
C GLY A 161 -4.61 -13.37 6.57
N CYS A 162 -3.92 -12.81 5.57
CA CYS A 162 -4.38 -11.74 4.71
C CYS A 162 -3.71 -11.87 3.35
N ILE A 163 -4.42 -11.50 2.29
CA ILE A 163 -3.89 -11.48 0.92
C ILE A 163 -3.84 -10.03 0.46
N VAL A 164 -2.68 -9.58 -0.01
CA VAL A 164 -2.49 -8.22 -0.53
C VAL A 164 -2.30 -8.31 -2.04
N GLY A 165 -3.22 -7.75 -2.80
CA GLY A 165 -3.12 -7.63 -4.25
C GLY A 165 -2.63 -6.25 -4.63
N ASP A 166 -1.43 -6.16 -5.20
CA ASP A 166 -0.93 -4.91 -5.78
C ASP A 166 -1.56 -4.64 -7.16
N TYR A 167 -2.87 -4.46 -7.15
CA TYR A 167 -3.69 -4.16 -8.32
C TYR A 167 -4.62 -3.00 -7.99
N HIS A 168 -5.03 -2.28 -9.03
CA HIS A 168 -6.08 -1.27 -8.97
C HIS A 168 -7.30 -1.79 -9.71
N PHE A 169 -8.48 -1.73 -9.08
CA PHE A 169 -9.71 -2.31 -9.62
C PHE A 169 -10.76 -1.26 -9.98
N ASP A 170 -11.42 -1.46 -11.11
CA ASP A 170 -12.54 -0.65 -11.59
C ASP A 170 -13.88 -1.42 -11.58
N HIS A 171 -14.93 -0.80 -12.12
CA HIS A 171 -16.26 -1.42 -12.27
C HIS A 171 -16.40 -2.25 -13.55
N GLY A 172 -15.32 -2.37 -14.34
CA GLY A 172 -15.29 -3.07 -15.60
C GLY A 172 -15.55 -4.57 -15.43
N PRO A 173 -16.13 -5.25 -16.44
CA PRO A 173 -16.52 -6.66 -16.31
C PRO A 173 -15.36 -7.62 -15.96
N GLN A 174 -14.15 -7.34 -16.45
CA GLN A 174 -12.96 -8.17 -16.17
C GLN A 174 -12.54 -8.07 -14.70
N ASP A 175 -12.60 -6.86 -14.14
CA ASP A 175 -12.23 -6.59 -12.75
C ASP A 175 -13.29 -7.11 -11.78
N VAL A 176 -14.58 -6.95 -12.11
CA VAL A 176 -15.67 -7.55 -11.34
C VAL A 176 -15.58 -9.07 -11.33
N GLU A 177 -15.28 -9.71 -12.47
CA GLU A 177 -15.07 -11.16 -12.55
C GLU A 177 -13.85 -11.61 -11.73
N LEU A 178 -12.74 -10.86 -11.81
CA LEU A 178 -11.53 -11.12 -11.04
C LEU A 178 -11.76 -10.99 -9.53
N LEU A 179 -12.38 -9.89 -9.09
CA LEU A 179 -12.74 -9.67 -7.68
C LEU A 179 -13.70 -10.74 -7.17
N SER A 180 -14.67 -11.17 -7.98
CA SER A 180 -15.59 -12.27 -7.61
C SER A 180 -14.83 -13.57 -7.37
N GLY A 181 -13.89 -13.92 -8.25
CA GLY A 181 -13.07 -15.12 -8.09
C GLY A 181 -12.14 -15.05 -6.88
N MET A 182 -11.52 -13.89 -6.65
CA MET A 182 -10.69 -13.67 -5.45
C MET A 182 -11.52 -13.66 -4.16
N ALA A 183 -12.74 -13.11 -4.18
CA ALA A 183 -13.66 -13.14 -3.05
C ALA A 183 -14.01 -14.58 -2.63
N GLN A 184 -14.30 -15.45 -3.60
CA GLN A 184 -14.57 -16.88 -3.34
C GLN A 184 -13.38 -17.58 -2.68
N ILE A 185 -12.17 -17.37 -3.21
CA ILE A 185 -10.94 -17.95 -2.65
C ILE A 185 -10.66 -17.39 -1.25
N ALA A 186 -10.77 -16.08 -1.06
CA ALA A 186 -10.56 -15.38 0.20
C ALA A 186 -11.56 -15.82 1.28
N SER A 187 -12.83 -15.98 0.91
CA SER A 187 -13.91 -16.47 1.76
C SER A 187 -13.64 -17.90 2.22
N ALA A 188 -13.27 -18.80 1.30
CA ALA A 188 -12.98 -20.19 1.61
C ALA A 188 -11.74 -20.37 2.49
N ALA A 189 -10.67 -19.61 2.23
CA ALA A 189 -9.44 -19.66 3.03
C ALA A 189 -9.52 -18.85 4.34
N HIS A 190 -10.62 -18.12 4.57
CA HIS A 190 -10.74 -17.12 5.62
C HIS A 190 -9.55 -16.14 5.62
N ALA A 191 -9.22 -15.58 4.46
CA ALA A 191 -8.07 -14.71 4.27
C ALA A 191 -8.51 -13.46 3.49
N PRO A 192 -8.84 -12.33 4.15
CA PRO A 192 -9.31 -11.13 3.48
C PRO A 192 -8.32 -10.66 2.40
N PHE A 193 -8.84 -10.33 1.22
CA PHE A 193 -8.14 -9.78 0.07
C PHE A 193 -8.22 -8.26 0.06
N ILE A 194 -7.06 -7.60 0.11
CA ILE A 194 -6.95 -6.14 0.13
C ILE A 194 -6.21 -5.71 -1.13
N ALA A 195 -6.78 -4.76 -1.87
CA ALA A 195 -6.18 -4.19 -3.07
C ALA A 195 -6.48 -2.69 -3.20
N GLY A 196 -6.02 -2.06 -4.27
CA GLY A 196 -6.31 -0.65 -4.57
C GLY A 196 -7.61 -0.50 -5.38
N ALA A 197 -8.34 0.59 -5.19
CA ALA A 197 -9.33 1.04 -6.17
C ALA A 197 -8.65 1.86 -7.28
N ASP A 198 -9.15 1.75 -8.50
CA ASP A 198 -8.73 2.58 -9.63
C ASP A 198 -9.57 3.88 -9.70
N PRO A 199 -9.02 5.04 -10.09
CA PRO A 199 -9.80 6.28 -10.26
C PRO A 199 -11.02 6.10 -11.19
N SER A 200 -10.90 5.26 -12.22
CA SER A 200 -11.98 4.97 -13.16
C SER A 200 -13.19 4.29 -12.51
N LEU A 201 -13.02 3.71 -11.31
CA LEU A 201 -14.13 3.23 -10.50
C LEU A 201 -15.15 4.33 -10.18
N LEU A 202 -14.72 5.60 -10.09
CA LEU A 202 -15.61 6.76 -9.87
C LEU A 202 -15.81 7.61 -11.13
N GLN A 203 -15.53 7.05 -12.32
CA GLN A 203 -15.55 7.77 -13.60
C GLN A 203 -14.60 8.98 -13.62
N MET A 204 -13.42 8.82 -13.00
CA MET A 204 -12.36 9.84 -12.95
C MET A 204 -11.12 9.32 -13.68
N ASP A 205 -10.39 10.23 -14.32
CA ASP A 205 -9.06 9.93 -14.87
C ASP A 205 -7.98 9.99 -13.78
N SER A 206 -8.23 10.76 -12.72
CA SER A 206 -7.30 10.93 -11.59
C SER A 206 -8.03 11.13 -10.27
N TRP A 207 -7.41 10.67 -9.17
CA TRP A 207 -7.93 10.91 -7.82
C TRP A 207 -7.98 12.40 -7.44
N GLN A 208 -7.27 13.28 -8.15
CA GLN A 208 -7.36 14.74 -7.97
C GLN A 208 -8.79 15.28 -8.16
N GLU A 209 -9.61 14.57 -8.94
CA GLU A 209 -10.97 14.99 -9.27
C GLU A 209 -12.00 14.58 -8.21
N LEU A 210 -11.60 13.88 -7.15
CA LEU A 210 -12.50 13.34 -6.12
C LEU A 210 -13.34 14.43 -5.42
N THR A 211 -12.89 15.68 -5.43
CA THR A 211 -13.65 16.81 -4.87
C THR A 211 -14.79 17.27 -5.77
N ASN A 212 -14.74 17.00 -7.07
CA ASN A 212 -15.67 17.53 -8.08
C ASN A 212 -17.11 17.00 -7.96
N PRO A 213 -17.39 15.69 -7.84
CA PRO A 213 -18.76 15.19 -7.93
C PRO A 213 -19.54 15.47 -6.65
N ARG A 214 -20.65 16.20 -6.71
CA ARG A 214 -21.42 16.58 -5.49
C ARG A 214 -21.85 15.41 -4.60
N ASP A 215 -22.10 14.23 -5.19
CA ASP A 215 -22.60 13.03 -4.52
C ASP A 215 -22.01 11.78 -5.18
N LEU A 216 -21.11 11.09 -4.47
CA LEU A 216 -20.45 9.88 -4.96
C LEU A 216 -21.40 8.67 -5.02
N GLY A 217 -22.43 8.65 -4.16
CA GLY A 217 -23.37 7.53 -4.09
C GLY A 217 -24.20 7.36 -5.37
N LYS A 218 -24.44 8.46 -6.09
CA LYS A 218 -25.17 8.44 -7.36
C LYS A 218 -24.40 7.78 -8.50
N ILE A 219 -23.07 7.83 -8.48
CA ILE A 219 -22.22 7.23 -9.53
C ILE A 219 -22.51 5.72 -9.61
N PHE A 220 -22.54 5.04 -8.47
CA PHE A 220 -22.81 3.60 -8.38
C PHE A 220 -24.25 3.18 -8.74
N SER A 221 -25.17 4.13 -8.92
CA SER A 221 -26.57 3.84 -9.26
C SER A 221 -26.81 3.62 -10.75
N THR A 222 -25.85 4.02 -11.61
CA THR A 222 -26.01 3.90 -13.06
C THR A 222 -25.98 2.43 -13.50
N PRO A 223 -26.54 2.12 -14.69
CA PRO A 223 -26.54 0.76 -15.21
C PRO A 223 -25.14 0.15 -15.45
N GLU A 224 -24.12 0.98 -15.69
CA GLU A 224 -22.72 0.54 -15.88
C GLU A 224 -22.21 -0.24 -14.66
N TYR A 225 -22.66 0.14 -13.46
CA TYR A 225 -22.30 -0.49 -12.19
C TYR A 225 -23.22 -1.66 -11.81
N ALA A 226 -24.03 -2.19 -12.73
CA ALA A 226 -24.89 -3.34 -12.42
C ALA A 226 -24.08 -4.55 -11.93
N GLY A 227 -22.98 -4.89 -12.61
CA GLY A 227 -22.07 -5.95 -12.18
C GLY A 227 -21.39 -5.65 -10.84
N TRP A 228 -20.94 -4.40 -10.65
CA TRP A 228 -20.36 -3.95 -9.39
C TRP A 228 -21.31 -4.08 -8.21
N ARG A 229 -22.58 -3.68 -8.37
CA ARG A 229 -23.61 -3.83 -7.33
C ARG A 229 -23.87 -5.29 -7.00
N SER A 230 -24.00 -6.15 -8.01
CA SER A 230 -24.14 -7.60 -7.79
C SER A 230 -22.94 -8.20 -7.04
N LEU A 231 -21.72 -7.74 -7.30
CA LEU A 231 -20.53 -8.13 -6.52
C LEU A 231 -20.65 -7.68 -5.06
N ARG A 232 -21.04 -6.43 -4.81
CA ARG A 232 -21.21 -5.90 -3.44
C ARG A 232 -22.33 -6.59 -2.65
N ASP A 233 -23.38 -7.03 -3.33
CA ASP A 233 -24.49 -7.76 -2.70
C ASP A 233 -24.11 -9.23 -2.39
N SER A 234 -23.03 -9.76 -2.98
CA SER A 234 -22.51 -11.10 -2.69
C SER A 234 -21.95 -11.21 -1.28
N GLU A 235 -22.20 -12.32 -0.60
CA GLU A 235 -21.68 -12.58 0.74
C GLU A 235 -20.15 -12.73 0.78
N ASP A 236 -19.56 -13.31 -0.27
CA ASP A 236 -18.10 -13.49 -0.35
C ASP A 236 -17.35 -12.15 -0.42
N SER A 237 -18.01 -11.08 -0.89
CA SER A 237 -17.42 -9.74 -0.98
C SER A 237 -17.07 -9.13 0.39
N LYS A 238 -17.55 -9.73 1.50
CA LYS A 238 -17.11 -9.38 2.86
C LYS A 238 -15.60 -9.51 3.02
N TYR A 239 -14.98 -10.44 2.30
CA TYR A 239 -13.55 -10.69 2.33
C TYR A 239 -12.75 -9.83 1.36
N VAL A 240 -13.37 -8.90 0.63
CA VAL A 240 -12.67 -7.99 -0.28
C VAL A 240 -12.69 -6.58 0.28
N ALA A 241 -11.56 -5.89 0.23
CA ALA A 241 -11.48 -4.48 0.56
C ALA A 241 -10.59 -3.72 -0.42
N LEU A 242 -11.00 -2.49 -0.73
CA LEU A 242 -10.31 -1.66 -1.71
C LEU A 242 -9.86 -0.35 -1.05
N ALA A 243 -8.56 -0.19 -0.93
CA ALA A 243 -7.91 1.00 -0.40
C ALA A 243 -7.76 2.08 -1.47
N MET A 244 -7.93 3.34 -1.08
CA MET A 244 -7.70 4.50 -1.94
C MET A 244 -7.42 5.75 -1.11
N PRO A 245 -6.83 6.82 -1.65
CA PRO A 245 -6.06 6.85 -2.90
C PRO A 245 -4.68 6.21 -2.66
N ARG A 246 -3.75 6.31 -3.61
CA ARG A 246 -2.34 5.88 -3.42
C ARG A 246 -1.60 6.85 -2.48
N PHE A 247 -0.47 6.38 -1.94
CA PHE A 247 0.41 7.20 -1.10
C PHE A 247 1.80 7.36 -1.74
N LEU A 248 2.52 8.41 -1.37
CA LEU A 248 3.80 8.76 -1.96
C LEU A 248 4.87 7.74 -1.53
N ALA A 249 5.53 7.10 -2.49
CA ALA A 249 6.46 5.99 -2.23
C ALA A 249 7.86 6.47 -1.81
N ARG A 250 8.28 7.64 -2.31
CA ARG A 250 9.58 8.26 -2.02
C ARG A 250 9.51 9.78 -2.21
N LEU A 251 10.52 10.48 -1.69
CA LEU A 251 10.75 11.87 -2.05
C LEU A 251 11.30 11.97 -3.48
N PRO A 252 10.98 13.05 -4.22
CA PRO A 252 11.70 13.39 -5.44
C PRO A 252 13.18 13.61 -5.15
N TYR A 253 14.04 13.15 -6.05
CA TYR A 253 15.47 13.39 -5.97
C TYR A 253 15.79 14.86 -6.27
N GLY A 254 16.75 15.43 -5.54
CA GLY A 254 17.15 16.82 -5.69
C GLY A 254 18.12 17.24 -4.61
N ALA A 255 18.91 18.28 -4.85
CA ALA A 255 19.95 18.74 -3.94
C ALA A 255 19.38 19.19 -2.58
N ALA A 256 18.15 19.73 -2.58
CA ALA A 256 17.46 20.17 -1.36
C ALA A 256 16.71 19.05 -0.63
N THR A 257 16.43 17.93 -1.31
CA THR A 257 15.62 16.82 -0.79
C THR A 257 16.49 15.59 -0.57
N GLU A 258 16.58 14.71 -1.57
CA GLU A 258 17.37 13.47 -1.55
C GLU A 258 18.44 13.57 -2.64
N PRO A 259 19.68 14.00 -2.29
CA PRO A 259 20.74 14.18 -3.27
C PRO A 259 21.29 12.84 -3.76
N VAL A 260 21.65 12.80 -5.04
CA VAL A 260 22.33 11.64 -5.66
C VAL A 260 23.84 11.88 -5.60
N GLU A 261 24.62 10.85 -5.24
CA GLU A 261 26.08 10.99 -5.09
C GLU A 261 26.84 11.04 -6.43
N GLU A 262 26.28 10.46 -7.48
CA GLU A 262 26.98 10.24 -8.76
C GLU A 262 27.03 11.49 -9.65
N PHE A 263 25.95 12.29 -9.65
CA PHE A 263 25.84 13.54 -10.42
C PHE A 263 24.76 14.45 -9.82
N ASN A 264 24.77 15.74 -10.17
CA ASN A 264 23.77 16.69 -9.68
C ASN A 264 22.43 16.47 -10.39
N PHE A 265 21.65 15.50 -9.89
CA PHE A 265 20.34 15.18 -10.42
C PHE A 265 19.24 16.01 -9.76
N GLU A 266 18.41 16.66 -10.58
CA GLU A 266 17.19 17.34 -10.14
C GLU A 266 15.97 16.70 -10.81
N GLU A 267 15.15 16.02 -10.01
CA GLU A 267 13.95 15.38 -10.53
C GLU A 267 12.85 16.42 -10.77
N ASP A 268 12.44 16.56 -12.04
CA ASP A 268 11.39 17.51 -12.40
C ASP A 268 10.02 16.98 -11.97
N THR A 269 9.59 17.34 -10.78
CA THR A 269 8.22 17.10 -10.30
C THR A 269 7.36 18.36 -10.34
N SER A 270 7.82 19.38 -11.08
CA SER A 270 7.13 20.67 -11.16
C SER A 270 5.80 20.55 -11.92
N GLY A 271 4.80 21.30 -11.44
CA GLY A 271 3.46 21.39 -12.00
C GLY A 271 2.36 20.82 -11.10
N SER A 272 1.11 21.01 -11.54
CA SER A 272 -0.07 20.43 -10.88
C SER A 272 -0.24 18.93 -11.15
N ASP A 273 0.56 18.36 -12.05
CA ASP A 273 0.47 16.97 -12.45
C ASP A 273 0.99 16.04 -11.35
N ALA A 274 0.10 15.23 -10.78
CA ALA A 274 0.47 14.22 -9.81
C ALA A 274 1.21 13.03 -10.45
N GLY A 275 1.17 12.87 -11.77
CA GLY A 275 1.75 11.74 -12.49
C GLY A 275 3.27 11.64 -12.40
N LYS A 276 3.98 12.75 -12.16
CA LYS A 276 5.46 12.72 -12.05
C LYS A 276 5.97 12.11 -10.74
N TYR A 277 5.13 12.03 -9.71
CA TYR A 277 5.50 11.40 -8.43
C TYR A 277 5.36 9.88 -8.49
N THR A 278 6.24 9.17 -7.80
CA THR A 278 6.12 7.71 -7.65
C THR A 278 5.12 7.37 -6.54
N TRP A 279 3.97 6.84 -6.92
CA TRP A 279 2.90 6.44 -6.00
C TRP A 279 2.93 4.94 -5.70
N ALA A 280 2.82 4.58 -4.43
CA ALA A 280 2.65 3.21 -3.96
C ALA A 280 1.18 2.92 -3.60
N ASN A 281 0.78 1.67 -3.81
CA ASN A 281 -0.58 1.22 -3.53
C ASN A 281 -0.87 1.20 -2.01
N SER A 282 -1.94 1.87 -1.59
CA SER A 282 -2.35 1.94 -0.18
C SER A 282 -2.79 0.61 0.43
N ALA A 283 -2.99 -0.43 -0.38
CA ALA A 283 -3.11 -1.80 0.12
C ALA A 283 -1.89 -2.22 0.97
N TYR A 284 -0.68 -1.78 0.61
CA TYR A 284 0.53 -2.01 1.39
C TYR A 284 0.50 -1.30 2.75
N ALA A 285 0.03 -0.04 2.78
CA ALA A 285 -0.09 0.71 4.04
C ALA A 285 -1.11 0.07 5.00
N MET A 286 -2.25 -0.41 4.49
CA MET A 286 -3.20 -1.17 5.32
C MET A 286 -2.60 -2.51 5.78
N ALA A 287 -1.83 -3.20 4.93
CA ALA A 287 -1.15 -4.43 5.31
C ALA A 287 -0.11 -4.21 6.43
N VAL A 288 0.62 -3.10 6.41
CA VAL A 288 1.51 -2.70 7.52
C VAL A 288 0.72 -2.54 8.83
N ASN A 289 -0.45 -1.88 8.79
CA ASN A 289 -1.30 -1.73 9.98
C ASN A 289 -1.82 -3.08 10.50
N ILE A 290 -2.20 -3.99 9.60
CA ILE A 290 -2.60 -5.37 9.96
C ILE A 290 -1.45 -6.11 10.65
N ASN A 291 -0.26 -6.05 10.06
CA ASN A 291 0.94 -6.68 10.60
C ASN A 291 1.30 -6.12 11.97
N ARG A 292 1.28 -4.79 12.12
CA ARG A 292 1.53 -4.09 13.39
C ARG A 292 0.52 -4.49 14.47
N SER A 293 -0.77 -4.48 14.15
CA SER A 293 -1.82 -4.91 15.07
C SER A 293 -1.61 -6.35 15.54
N PHE A 294 -1.27 -7.25 14.62
CA PHE A 294 -0.98 -8.64 14.97
C PHE A 294 0.26 -8.77 15.86
N LYS A 295 1.33 -8.03 15.56
CA LYS A 295 2.58 -8.06 16.33
C LYS A 295 2.38 -7.56 17.76
N GLU A 296 1.66 -6.45 17.94
CA GLU A 296 1.42 -5.84 19.25
C GLU A 296 0.43 -6.64 20.11
N TYR A 297 -0.70 -7.06 19.51
CA TYR A 297 -1.85 -7.59 20.25
C TYR A 297 -2.12 -9.08 20.02
N GLY A 298 -1.51 -9.70 19.01
CA GLY A 298 -1.82 -11.05 18.55
C GLY A 298 -3.07 -11.16 17.66
N TRP A 299 -3.70 -10.02 17.36
CA TRP A 299 -4.96 -9.93 16.63
C TRP A 299 -4.97 -8.71 15.70
N CYS A 300 -5.72 -8.78 14.60
CA CYS A 300 -5.83 -7.70 13.61
C CYS A 300 -7.11 -6.87 13.80
N THR A 301 -7.54 -6.66 15.05
CA THR A 301 -8.77 -5.89 15.36
C THR A 301 -8.53 -4.37 15.41
N ARG A 302 -7.27 -3.93 15.48
CA ARG A 302 -6.87 -2.52 15.63
C ARG A 302 -6.06 -2.05 14.43
N ILE A 303 -6.75 -1.90 13.30
CA ILE A 303 -6.16 -1.54 12.00
C ILE A 303 -6.71 -0.23 11.43
N ARG A 304 -7.55 0.46 12.19
CA ARG A 304 -8.28 1.67 11.79
C ARG A 304 -8.32 2.70 12.92
N GLY A 305 -8.74 3.91 12.60
CA GLY A 305 -8.80 5.09 13.44
C GLY A 305 -7.41 5.68 13.74
N VAL A 306 -7.37 7.00 13.94
CA VAL A 306 -6.12 7.77 14.04
C VAL A 306 -5.25 7.29 15.21
N GLU A 307 -5.84 7.12 16.40
CA GLU A 307 -5.11 6.69 17.60
C GLU A 307 -5.31 5.18 17.90
N SER A 308 -6.09 4.49 17.06
CA SER A 308 -6.49 3.10 17.29
C SER A 308 -5.78 2.08 16.39
N GLY A 309 -4.66 2.45 15.79
CA GLY A 309 -3.80 1.57 14.98
C GLY A 309 -4.00 1.70 13.46
N GLY A 310 -4.79 2.68 13.01
CA GLY A 310 -4.99 2.98 11.59
C GLY A 310 -4.05 4.03 11.01
N ALA A 311 -3.17 4.62 11.83
CA ALA A 311 -2.22 5.65 11.40
C ALA A 311 -1.03 5.06 10.62
N VAL A 312 -0.75 5.71 9.50
CA VAL A 312 0.40 5.52 8.62
C VAL A 312 1.30 6.73 8.81
N GLU A 313 2.43 6.51 9.45
CA GLU A 313 3.37 7.56 9.88
C GLU A 313 4.61 7.58 8.99
N GLY A 314 5.34 8.69 8.98
CA GLY A 314 6.60 8.83 8.24
C GLY A 314 6.41 8.79 6.72
N LEU A 315 5.29 9.31 6.21
CA LEU A 315 5.11 9.43 4.77
C LEU A 315 6.06 10.48 4.19
N PRO A 316 6.62 10.26 2.99
CA PRO A 316 7.41 11.27 2.30
C PRO A 316 6.66 12.61 2.16
N VAL A 317 7.32 13.70 2.55
CA VAL A 317 6.79 15.07 2.47
C VAL A 317 7.66 15.92 1.58
N HIS A 318 7.17 16.26 0.39
CA HIS A 318 7.83 17.19 -0.51
C HIS A 318 7.30 18.61 -0.28
N THR A 319 8.18 19.54 0.11
CA THR A 319 7.87 20.96 0.27
C THR A 319 8.50 21.77 -0.83
N PHE A 320 7.74 22.70 -1.43
CA PHE A 320 8.21 23.55 -2.51
C PHE A 320 7.79 25.02 -2.28
N PRO A 321 8.57 25.99 -2.79
CA PRO A 321 8.17 27.39 -2.76
C PRO A 321 6.87 27.62 -3.54
N SER A 322 5.94 28.36 -2.95
CA SER A 322 4.67 28.73 -3.57
C SER A 322 4.75 30.09 -4.25
N ASP A 323 3.89 30.34 -5.24
CA ASP A 323 3.82 31.60 -5.99
C ASP A 323 3.52 32.81 -5.08
N ASP A 324 2.83 32.59 -3.96
CA ASP A 324 2.50 33.62 -2.97
C ASP A 324 3.67 33.93 -2.01
N GLY A 325 4.86 33.36 -2.24
CA GLY A 325 6.06 33.55 -1.40
C GLY A 325 6.07 32.71 -0.11
N GLY A 326 5.12 31.79 0.03
CA GLY A 326 5.06 30.79 1.10
C GLY A 326 5.79 29.49 0.76
N VAL A 327 5.75 28.53 1.68
CA VAL A 327 6.17 27.14 1.44
C VAL A 327 4.93 26.27 1.47
N ASP A 328 4.64 25.62 0.35
CA ASP A 328 3.55 24.65 0.24
C ASP A 328 4.09 23.22 0.35
N MET A 329 3.23 22.33 0.83
CA MET A 329 3.51 20.92 1.00
C MET A 329 2.67 20.11 0.02
N LYS A 330 3.30 19.22 -0.74
CA LYS A 330 2.59 18.22 -1.52
C LYS A 330 1.91 17.24 -0.56
N CYS A 331 0.63 16.95 -0.82
CA CYS A 331 -0.12 15.95 -0.08
C CYS A 331 0.55 14.57 -0.27
N PRO A 332 0.93 13.85 0.82
CA PRO A 332 1.52 12.51 0.74
C PRO A 332 0.56 11.43 0.25
N THR A 333 -0.75 11.69 0.30
CA THR A 333 -1.76 10.93 -0.46
C THR A 333 -2.12 11.72 -1.71
N GLU A 334 -2.56 11.07 -2.79
CA GLU A 334 -2.83 11.79 -4.05
C GLU A 334 -3.79 12.97 -3.84
N ILE A 335 -4.79 12.83 -2.98
CA ILE A 335 -5.69 13.92 -2.62
C ILE A 335 -5.98 13.94 -1.12
N ALA A 336 -6.26 15.14 -0.59
CA ALA A 336 -6.83 15.31 0.74
C ALA A 336 -8.33 15.00 0.73
N ILE A 337 -8.79 14.16 1.66
CA ILE A 337 -10.19 13.72 1.77
C ILE A 337 -10.80 14.34 3.03
N SER A 338 -11.92 15.06 2.88
CA SER A 338 -12.70 15.56 4.02
C SER A 338 -13.51 14.45 4.69
N ASP A 339 -13.83 14.60 5.97
CA ASP A 339 -14.66 13.64 6.74
C ASP A 339 -16.00 13.28 6.06
N ARG A 340 -16.64 14.24 5.39
CA ARG A 340 -17.87 13.97 4.63
C ARG A 340 -17.62 12.99 3.48
N ARG A 341 -16.52 13.17 2.74
CA ARG A 341 -16.13 12.31 1.61
C ARG A 341 -15.68 10.95 2.09
N GLU A 342 -14.95 10.90 3.20
CA GLU A 342 -14.61 9.66 3.89
C GLU A 342 -15.86 8.82 4.14
N ALA A 343 -16.88 9.40 4.76
CA ALA A 343 -18.10 8.68 5.08
C ALA A 343 -18.88 8.23 3.83
N GLU A 344 -18.91 9.05 2.77
CA GLU A 344 -19.51 8.70 1.47
C GLU A 344 -18.77 7.51 0.80
N LEU A 345 -17.44 7.49 0.89
CA LEU A 345 -16.58 6.42 0.35
C LEU A 345 -16.70 5.13 1.17
N ALA A 346 -16.66 5.24 2.51
CA ALA A 346 -16.84 4.12 3.43
C ALA A 346 -18.21 3.46 3.24
N LYS A 347 -19.28 4.24 3.07
CA LYS A 347 -20.62 3.73 2.74
C LYS A 347 -20.66 3.02 1.37
N SER A 348 -19.79 3.43 0.45
CA SER A 348 -19.62 2.81 -0.86
C SER A 348 -18.74 1.54 -0.82
N GLY A 349 -18.26 1.11 0.35
CA GLY A 349 -17.44 -0.08 0.52
C GLY A 349 -15.97 0.12 0.14
N LEU A 350 -15.50 1.38 0.15
CA LEU A 350 -14.11 1.74 -0.09
C LEU A 350 -13.42 2.10 1.22
N MET A 351 -12.10 2.03 1.23
CA MET A 351 -11.26 2.25 2.39
C MET A 351 -10.33 3.45 2.17
N PRO A 352 -10.79 4.66 2.53
CA PRO A 352 -10.03 5.88 2.31
C PRO A 352 -8.84 6.02 3.29
N LEU A 353 -7.66 6.27 2.75
CA LEU A 353 -6.48 6.75 3.46
C LEU A 353 -6.50 8.28 3.46
N ILE A 354 -6.65 8.88 4.64
CA ILE A 354 -6.81 10.33 4.77
C ILE A 354 -5.53 10.93 5.31
N HIS A 355 -4.98 11.89 4.58
CA HIS A 355 -3.86 12.69 5.05
C HIS A 355 -4.28 13.66 6.17
N ARG A 356 -3.50 13.68 7.25
CA ARG A 356 -3.61 14.72 8.28
C ARG A 356 -2.91 15.97 7.78
N LYS A 357 -3.70 17.00 7.51
CA LYS A 357 -3.24 18.29 6.96
C LYS A 357 -2.00 18.83 7.70
N ASN A 358 -1.00 19.26 6.92
CA ASN A 358 0.27 19.83 7.38
C ASN A 358 1.13 18.91 8.27
N THR A 359 0.98 17.59 8.13
CA THR A 359 1.83 16.59 8.81
C THR A 359 2.25 15.49 7.85
N ASP A 360 3.17 14.63 8.24
CA ASP A 360 3.62 13.44 7.51
C ASP A 360 2.76 12.19 7.82
N ILE A 361 1.61 12.37 8.47
CA ILE A 361 0.75 11.28 8.93
C ILE A 361 -0.48 11.19 8.03
N ALA A 362 -0.88 9.97 7.69
CA ALA A 362 -2.20 9.65 7.17
C ALA A 362 -2.87 8.59 8.05
N ALA A 363 -4.19 8.40 7.92
CA ALA A 363 -4.89 7.39 8.68
C ALA A 363 -6.08 6.80 7.91
N PHE A 364 -6.29 5.50 8.10
CA PHE A 364 -7.55 4.86 7.74
C PHE A 364 -8.55 5.07 8.88
N ILE A 365 -9.55 5.92 8.68
CA ILE A 365 -10.59 6.16 9.69
C ILE A 365 -11.52 4.94 9.78
N GLY A 366 -11.96 4.45 8.62
CA GLY A 366 -12.74 3.24 8.42
C GLY A 366 -11.93 2.07 7.87
N ALA A 367 -12.41 0.85 8.12
CA ALA A 367 -11.95 -0.36 7.42
C ALA A 367 -13.18 -1.20 7.00
N GLN A 368 -13.95 -0.65 6.05
CA GLN A 368 -15.10 -1.33 5.45
C GLN A 368 -14.65 -2.30 4.37
N SER A 369 -15.32 -3.44 4.26
CA SER A 369 -15.20 -4.29 3.08
C SER A 369 -16.08 -3.78 1.94
N LEU A 370 -15.92 -4.37 0.76
CA LEU A 370 -16.68 -4.04 -0.43
C LEU A 370 -18.17 -4.38 -0.27
N HIS A 371 -18.49 -5.33 0.61
CA HIS A 371 -19.84 -5.81 0.85
C HIS A 371 -20.80 -4.70 1.25
N LYS A 372 -21.99 -4.70 0.66
CA LYS A 372 -23.09 -3.86 1.08
C LYS A 372 -23.96 -4.65 2.07
N PRO A 373 -23.95 -4.33 3.37
CA PRO A 373 -24.75 -5.05 4.35
C PRO A 373 -26.24 -4.91 4.04
N THR A 374 -26.97 -6.03 4.08
CA THR A 374 -28.42 -6.06 3.89
C THR A 374 -29.12 -5.42 5.10
N GLU A 375 -30.12 -4.59 4.83
CA GLU A 375 -31.03 -4.08 5.85
C GLU A 375 -32.16 -5.08 6.07
N TYR A 376 -32.40 -5.45 7.32
CA TYR A 376 -33.45 -6.37 7.74
C TYR A 376 -34.50 -5.63 8.56
N ASP A 377 -35.70 -6.19 8.65
CA ASP A 377 -36.76 -5.65 9.50
C ASP A 377 -36.39 -5.67 10.99
N ASP A 378 -35.62 -6.68 11.40
CA ASP A 378 -35.07 -6.79 12.75
C ASP A 378 -33.81 -5.91 12.91
N PRO A 379 -33.80 -4.95 13.85
CA PRO A 379 -32.62 -4.12 14.12
C PRO A 379 -31.38 -4.93 14.52
N ASP A 380 -31.55 -6.05 15.23
CA ASP A 380 -30.43 -6.87 15.68
C ASP A 380 -29.79 -7.61 14.50
N ALA A 381 -30.61 -8.19 13.60
CA ALA A 381 -30.13 -8.76 12.35
C ALA A 381 -29.39 -7.73 11.47
N THR A 382 -29.90 -6.49 11.40
CA THR A 382 -29.23 -5.39 10.68
C THR A 382 -27.89 -5.03 11.31
N ALA A 383 -27.82 -4.96 12.64
CA ALA A 383 -26.56 -4.71 13.35
C ALA A 383 -25.54 -5.82 13.07
N ASN A 384 -25.96 -7.08 13.08
CA ASN A 384 -25.10 -8.23 12.78
C ASN A 384 -24.58 -8.20 11.32
N ALA A 385 -25.44 -7.85 10.37
CA ALA A 385 -25.05 -7.70 8.97
C ALA A 385 -23.99 -6.59 8.79
N GLN A 386 -24.15 -5.47 9.48
CA GLN A 386 -23.17 -4.37 9.46
C GLN A 386 -21.83 -4.75 10.10
N LEU A 387 -21.82 -5.56 11.16
CA LEU A 387 -20.58 -6.06 11.76
C LEU A 387 -19.81 -6.95 10.77
N GLY A 388 -20.52 -7.81 10.02
CA GLY A 388 -19.93 -8.68 9.01
C GLY A 388 -19.32 -7.95 7.81
N ALA A 389 -19.69 -6.70 7.56
CA ALA A 389 -19.13 -5.86 6.50
C ALA A 389 -17.86 -5.08 6.91
N ARG A 390 -17.36 -5.27 8.14
CA ARG A 390 -16.21 -4.52 8.66
C ARG A 390 -15.02 -5.45 8.87
N LEU A 391 -13.88 -5.10 8.27
CA LEU A 391 -12.68 -5.91 8.33
C LEU A 391 -12.17 -6.21 9.75
N PRO A 392 -12.16 -5.27 10.72
CA PRO A 392 -11.64 -5.56 12.06
C PRO A 392 -12.33 -6.74 12.74
N TYR A 393 -13.64 -6.87 12.55
CA TYR A 393 -14.41 -7.99 13.09
C TYR A 393 -14.23 -9.25 12.24
N LEU A 394 -14.16 -9.10 10.92
CA LEU A 394 -13.87 -10.21 10.03
C LEU A 394 -12.52 -10.86 10.35
N PHE A 395 -11.46 -10.07 10.59
CA PHE A 395 -10.15 -10.58 10.99
C PHE A 395 -10.16 -11.35 12.32
N ALA A 396 -11.01 -10.95 13.27
CA ALA A 396 -11.18 -11.74 14.48
C ALA A 396 -11.79 -13.12 14.14
N THR A 397 -12.86 -13.14 13.35
CA THR A 397 -13.52 -14.39 12.95
C THR A 397 -12.63 -15.29 12.08
N THR A 398 -11.85 -14.72 11.17
CA THR A 398 -10.93 -15.48 10.32
C THR A 398 -9.84 -16.16 11.15
N ARG A 399 -9.28 -15.45 12.13
CA ARG A 399 -8.27 -16.01 13.02
C ARG A 399 -8.84 -17.13 13.90
N PHE A 400 -10.08 -17.00 14.36
CA PHE A 400 -10.77 -18.10 15.05
C PHE A 400 -11.00 -19.30 14.14
N ALA A 401 -11.36 -19.09 12.87
CA ALA A 401 -11.49 -20.16 11.89
C ALA A 401 -10.15 -20.90 11.68
N HIS A 402 -9.04 -20.17 11.58
CA HIS A 402 -7.70 -20.75 11.49
C HIS A 402 -7.35 -21.60 12.72
N TYR A 403 -7.58 -21.08 13.93
CA TYR A 403 -7.33 -21.85 15.15
C TYR A 403 -8.22 -23.08 15.26
N LEU A 404 -9.53 -22.94 15.00
CA LEU A 404 -10.47 -24.06 15.06
C LEU A 404 -10.10 -25.14 14.04
N LYS A 405 -9.69 -24.75 12.83
CA LYS A 405 -9.25 -25.71 11.80
C LYS A 405 -8.09 -26.56 12.30
N CYS A 406 -7.06 -25.95 12.90
CA CYS A 406 -5.92 -26.68 13.45
C CYS A 406 -6.31 -27.54 14.67
N ILE A 407 -7.03 -26.97 15.63
CA ILE A 407 -7.43 -27.66 16.86
C ILE A 407 -8.31 -28.87 16.56
N VAL A 408 -9.35 -28.71 15.73
CA VAL A 408 -10.27 -29.79 15.38
C VAL A 408 -9.52 -30.90 14.65
N ARG A 409 -8.63 -30.54 13.71
CA ARG A 409 -7.81 -31.50 12.96
C ARG A 409 -6.92 -32.35 13.86
N ASP A 410 -6.25 -31.74 14.83
CA ASP A 410 -5.40 -32.47 15.78
C ASP A 410 -6.21 -33.35 16.74
N LYS A 411 -7.49 -33.02 16.94
CA LYS A 411 -8.39 -33.73 17.85
C LYS A 411 -9.24 -34.81 17.20
N VAL A 412 -9.21 -34.95 15.88
CA VAL A 412 -9.90 -36.04 15.17
C VAL A 412 -9.44 -37.39 15.76
N GLY A 413 -10.39 -38.18 16.25
CA GLY A 413 -10.13 -39.47 16.90
C GLY A 413 -9.93 -39.44 18.42
N SER A 414 -10.00 -38.27 19.08
CA SER A 414 -9.76 -38.13 20.53
C SER A 414 -11.01 -37.83 21.37
N PHE A 415 -12.00 -37.11 20.83
CA PHE A 415 -13.23 -36.79 21.54
C PHE A 415 -14.20 -37.98 21.53
N LYS A 416 -14.88 -38.19 22.67
CA LYS A 416 -15.77 -39.34 22.86
C LYS A 416 -17.24 -38.98 22.71
N GLU A 417 -17.67 -37.83 23.23
CA GLU A 417 -19.10 -37.46 23.33
C GLU A 417 -19.34 -35.97 23.04
N ARG A 418 -20.57 -35.62 22.66
CA ARG A 418 -21.04 -34.23 22.41
C ARG A 418 -20.67 -33.27 23.54
N ASP A 419 -20.93 -33.67 24.78
CA ASP A 419 -20.74 -32.82 25.96
C ASP A 419 -19.26 -32.53 26.25
N ASP A 420 -18.36 -33.45 25.90
CA ASP A 420 -16.93 -33.24 26.06
C ASP A 420 -16.41 -32.19 25.06
N MET A 421 -16.89 -32.21 23.82
CA MET A 421 -16.56 -31.17 22.84
C MET A 421 -17.15 -29.83 23.22
N GLN A 422 -18.40 -29.79 23.67
CA GLN A 422 -19.03 -28.56 24.16
C GLN A 422 -18.19 -27.91 25.26
N LYS A 423 -17.80 -28.68 26.29
CA LYS A 423 -16.95 -28.20 27.39
C LYS A 423 -15.57 -27.75 26.91
N PHE A 424 -14.95 -28.51 26.01
CA PHE A 424 -13.64 -28.19 25.47
C PHE A 424 -13.65 -26.90 24.65
N LEU A 425 -14.58 -26.77 23.70
CA LEU A 425 -14.69 -25.61 22.81
C LEU A 425 -15.10 -24.36 23.59
N GLN A 426 -16.07 -24.48 24.50
CA GLN A 426 -16.44 -23.38 25.40
C GLN A 426 -15.26 -22.96 26.28
N GLY A 427 -14.56 -23.90 26.91
CA GLY A 427 -13.38 -23.60 27.73
C GLY A 427 -12.22 -22.98 26.95
N TRP A 428 -12.06 -23.36 25.68
CA TRP A 428 -11.06 -22.78 24.79
C TRP A 428 -11.41 -21.34 24.39
N ILE A 429 -12.63 -21.09 23.91
CA ILE A 429 -13.02 -19.75 23.42
C ILE A 429 -13.03 -18.72 24.56
N MET A 430 -13.39 -19.13 25.77
CA MET A 430 -13.43 -18.24 26.95
C MET A 430 -12.05 -17.69 27.33
N LYS A 431 -10.94 -18.27 26.86
CA LYS A 431 -9.59 -17.69 27.05
C LYS A 431 -9.44 -16.33 26.35
N TYR A 432 -10.19 -16.13 25.27
CA TYR A 432 -10.17 -14.93 24.44
C TYR A 432 -11.32 -13.95 24.75
N VAL A 433 -12.14 -14.27 25.76
CA VAL A 433 -13.21 -13.41 26.25
C VAL A 433 -12.71 -12.60 27.44
N THR A 434 -13.06 -11.31 27.47
CA THR A 434 -12.80 -10.44 28.62
C THR A 434 -13.80 -10.73 29.76
N GLY A 435 -13.29 -10.88 30.98
CA GLY A 435 -14.14 -11.20 32.14
C GLY A 435 -15.06 -10.04 32.57
N ASP A 436 -14.53 -8.81 32.51
CA ASP A 436 -15.30 -7.57 32.68
C ASP A 436 -15.07 -6.66 31.47
N PRO A 437 -15.90 -6.78 30.42
CA PRO A 437 -15.74 -6.02 29.19
C PRO A 437 -16.00 -4.52 29.37
N ALA A 438 -16.72 -4.10 30.42
CA ALA A 438 -17.09 -2.70 30.65
C ALA A 438 -15.91 -1.89 31.19
N ASN A 439 -15.13 -2.48 32.09
CA ASN A 439 -13.99 -1.80 32.75
C ASN A 439 -12.61 -2.21 32.20
N ALA A 440 -12.56 -3.14 31.23
CA ALA A 440 -11.31 -3.56 30.62
C ALA A 440 -10.58 -2.39 29.94
N THR A 441 -9.25 -2.36 30.07
CA THR A 441 -8.40 -1.41 29.35
C THR A 441 -8.43 -1.70 27.85
N GLU A 442 -8.15 -0.68 27.03
CA GLU A 442 -8.13 -0.82 25.57
C GLU A 442 -7.09 -1.84 25.07
N GLU A 443 -5.95 -1.96 25.76
CA GLU A 443 -4.97 -3.00 25.44
C GLU A 443 -5.52 -4.41 25.72
N THR A 444 -6.25 -4.58 26.83
CA THR A 444 -6.87 -5.87 27.17
C THR A 444 -7.92 -6.25 26.13
N LYS A 445 -8.76 -5.30 25.70
CA LYS A 445 -9.77 -5.51 24.65
C LYS A 445 -9.14 -5.85 23.29
N ALA A 446 -7.94 -5.35 23.01
CA ALA A 446 -7.20 -5.68 21.79
C ALA A 446 -6.63 -7.10 21.83
N ARG A 447 -6.04 -7.53 22.96
CA ARG A 447 -5.50 -8.89 23.15
C ARG A 447 -6.58 -9.97 23.30
N LYS A 448 -7.77 -9.58 23.76
CA LYS A 448 -8.96 -10.43 23.92
C LYS A 448 -10.11 -9.82 23.14
N PRO A 449 -10.25 -10.16 21.84
CA PRO A 449 -11.13 -9.44 20.93
C PRO A 449 -12.63 -9.62 21.22
N LEU A 450 -12.99 -10.56 22.10
CA LEU A 450 -14.39 -10.91 22.40
C LEU A 450 -14.84 -10.35 23.74
N ALA A 451 -16.02 -9.72 23.72
CA ALA A 451 -16.75 -9.33 24.91
C ALA A 451 -17.58 -10.49 25.49
N ALA A 452 -18.07 -11.39 24.63
CA ALA A 452 -18.78 -12.61 25.03
C ALA A 452 -18.67 -13.68 23.94
N ALA A 453 -18.79 -14.96 24.33
CA ALA A 453 -18.84 -16.07 23.39
C ALA A 453 -19.74 -17.20 23.91
N GLU A 454 -20.51 -17.79 23.02
CA GLU A 454 -21.36 -18.95 23.28
C GLU A 454 -21.15 -19.99 22.18
N VAL A 455 -20.97 -21.25 22.59
CA VAL A 455 -20.82 -22.39 21.69
C VAL A 455 -22.04 -23.29 21.84
N SER A 456 -22.57 -23.80 20.74
CA SER A 456 -23.62 -24.82 20.72
C SER A 456 -23.15 -25.97 19.83
N VAL A 457 -23.02 -27.17 20.40
CA VAL A 457 -22.67 -28.39 19.66
C VAL A 457 -23.90 -29.30 19.52
N MET A 458 -24.20 -29.70 18.30
CA MET A 458 -25.24 -30.66 17.93
C MET A 458 -24.60 -31.89 17.28
N GLU A 459 -25.08 -33.08 17.62
CA GLU A 459 -24.65 -34.33 16.98
C GLU A 459 -25.49 -34.60 15.73
N ASP A 460 -24.86 -35.12 14.69
CA ASP A 460 -25.57 -35.61 13.51
C ASP A 460 -26.12 -37.01 13.79
N GLU A 461 -27.44 -37.11 14.02
CA GLU A 461 -28.12 -38.37 14.30
C GLU A 461 -27.95 -39.41 13.18
N ALA A 462 -27.75 -38.96 11.93
CA ALA A 462 -27.56 -39.85 10.79
C ALA A 462 -26.12 -40.37 10.68
N ASN A 463 -25.14 -39.66 11.25
CA ASN A 463 -23.72 -39.99 11.15
C ASN A 463 -23.03 -39.90 12.52
N PRO A 464 -23.03 -40.99 13.32
CA PRO A 464 -22.37 -41.00 14.63
C PRO A 464 -20.90 -40.56 14.55
N GLY A 465 -20.51 -39.66 15.44
CA GLY A 465 -19.16 -39.06 15.46
C GLY A 465 -18.99 -37.81 14.60
N TYR A 466 -20.02 -37.41 13.83
CA TYR A 466 -20.09 -36.09 13.19
C TYR A 466 -20.87 -35.12 14.07
N TYR A 467 -20.34 -33.91 14.19
CA TYR A 467 -20.92 -32.87 15.02
C TYR A 467 -20.95 -31.55 14.25
N SER A 468 -22.04 -30.81 14.42
CA SER A 468 -22.16 -29.42 13.99
C SER A 468 -21.96 -28.51 15.19
N SER A 469 -21.14 -27.47 15.05
CA SER A 469 -20.93 -26.50 16.11
C SER A 469 -21.22 -25.09 15.61
N THR A 470 -21.95 -24.33 16.41
CA THR A 470 -22.27 -22.92 16.15
C THR A 470 -21.58 -22.06 17.20
N PHE A 471 -20.77 -21.11 16.75
CA PHE A 471 -20.07 -20.16 17.61
C PHE A 471 -20.70 -18.79 17.48
N HIS A 472 -21.31 -18.30 18.56
CA HIS A 472 -21.78 -16.92 18.67
C HIS A 472 -20.69 -16.08 19.31
N LEU A 473 -20.04 -15.23 18.51
CA LEU A 473 -18.90 -14.41 18.94
C LEU A 473 -19.31 -12.94 18.98
N ARG A 474 -19.32 -12.33 20.18
CA ARG A 474 -19.63 -10.90 20.33
C ARG A 474 -18.34 -10.11 20.49
N PRO A 475 -17.95 -9.27 19.51
CA PRO A 475 -16.74 -8.46 19.62
C PRO A 475 -16.94 -7.25 20.55
N HIS A 476 -15.84 -6.61 20.93
CA HIS A 476 -15.87 -5.27 21.50
C HIS A 476 -16.25 -4.24 20.43
N TYR A 477 -17.28 -3.43 20.67
CA TYR A 477 -17.68 -2.38 19.73
C TYR A 477 -16.66 -1.24 19.70
N GLN A 478 -16.36 -0.78 18.48
CA GLN A 478 -15.54 0.39 18.20
C GLN A 478 -16.43 1.59 17.84
N LEU A 479 -15.96 2.80 18.13
CA LEU A 479 -16.65 4.04 17.78
C LEU A 479 -16.64 4.24 16.25
N GLU A 480 -17.82 4.34 15.64
CA GLU A 480 -17.96 4.59 14.20
C GLU A 480 -18.35 6.03 13.87
N GLY A 481 -19.09 6.69 14.76
CA GLY A 481 -19.58 8.04 14.55
C GLY A 481 -20.36 8.54 15.75
N LEU A 482 -20.41 9.86 15.89
CA LEU A 482 -21.10 10.53 16.98
C LEU A 482 -21.82 11.77 16.43
N SER A 483 -23.15 11.81 16.55
CA SER A 483 -23.92 13.01 16.29
C SER A 483 -24.08 13.80 17.58
N VAL A 484 -23.48 14.98 17.65
CA VAL A 484 -23.58 15.87 18.82
C VAL A 484 -24.56 16.98 18.53
N SER A 485 -25.59 17.13 19.37
CA SER A 485 -26.48 18.28 19.36
C SER A 485 -26.23 19.15 20.60
N LEU A 486 -25.68 20.35 20.39
CA LEU A 486 -25.42 21.31 21.46
C LEU A 486 -26.68 22.16 21.68
N ARG A 487 -27.17 22.20 22.92
CA ARG A 487 -28.34 23.01 23.31
C ARG A 487 -27.95 23.93 24.44
N LEU A 488 -28.08 25.25 24.22
CA LEU A 488 -27.98 26.23 25.31
C LEU A 488 -29.23 26.11 26.19
N VAL A 489 -29.02 25.83 27.47
CA VAL A 489 -30.10 25.68 28.45
C VAL A 489 -29.76 26.49 29.69
N SER A 490 -30.74 27.27 30.17
CA SER A 490 -30.59 28.09 31.38
C SER A 490 -30.52 27.28 32.67
N LYS A 491 -31.08 26.06 32.67
CA LYS A 491 -30.93 25.06 33.73
C LYS A 491 -30.88 23.69 33.08
N LEU A 492 -29.93 22.85 33.49
CA LEU A 492 -29.74 21.51 32.96
C LEU A 492 -31.05 20.70 33.08
N PRO A 493 -31.52 20.03 32.01
CA PRO A 493 -32.72 19.18 32.06
C PRO A 493 -32.65 18.12 33.16
N SER A 494 -31.48 17.51 33.39
CA SER A 494 -31.26 16.52 34.47
C SER A 494 -31.39 17.09 35.87
N ALA A 495 -31.27 18.42 36.04
CA ALA A 495 -31.44 19.11 37.32
C ALA A 495 -32.82 19.77 37.45
N LYS A 496 -33.71 19.60 36.45
CA LYS A 496 -35.08 20.15 36.48
C LYS A 496 -36.08 19.23 37.19
N GLY A 497 -35.76 17.95 37.37
CA GLY A 497 -36.62 16.97 38.05
C GLY A 497 -36.36 15.59 37.49
#